data_AF-A0A7W0Q310-F1
#
_entry.id   AF-A0A7W0Q310-F1
#
_cell.length_a   1.000
_cell.length_b   1.000
_cell.length_c   1.000
_cell.angle_alpha   90.00
_cell.angle_beta   90.00
_cell.angle_gamma   90.00
#
_symmetry.space_group_name_H-M   'P 1'
#
loop_
_entity.id
_entity.type
_entity.pdbx_description
1 polymer ?
#
loop_
_entity_poly.entity_id
_entity_poly.type
_entity_poly.pdbx_seq_one_letter_code
_entity_poly.pdbx_strand_id
1 'polypeptide(L)'
;MGTGRRTGAVAAGAFALGVAACGGSAAPPPAGSRIGPALLVALEAADHARAPWRCAAVDGPKLADETITIDKHAWKLAEHTMQREATGAVTIGVIADAGGAAAPTLAAIGRLRAKLEDADLVIALGGMGQTQAELEATLGALADRATWPLVALAGDLESQAALVDAIAALRTRGLVIIDGRLARRILIAGMTIGTLPGAGAPSRLVAGGDGCGYQPADVAALLHELTGRPGLRVLATAEPPRITIGGELAGELALTPTATQEIDVILHGPAVETASPARSGGRDGAAAPLSPGTADATMRLPGPRRSQSAGLLTVNGSAWRWRPIADGD
;
A
#
# COMPACT_ATOMS: atom_id res chain seq x y z
N MET A 1 -26.91 35.51 15.83
CA MET A 1 -27.96 34.75 16.56
C MET A 1 -28.59 33.79 15.58
N GLY A 2 -28.59 32.49 15.88
CA GLY A 2 -29.13 31.46 15.00
C GLY A 2 -28.38 30.13 15.10
N THR A 3 -28.35 29.55 16.29
CA THR A 3 -27.88 28.18 16.56
C THR A 3 -28.85 27.16 15.98
N GLY A 4 -28.36 26.18 15.21
CA GLY A 4 -29.16 25.05 14.73
C GLY A 4 -28.37 23.74 14.78
N ARG A 5 -28.38 23.08 15.94
CA ARG A 5 -27.93 21.69 16.13
C ARG A 5 -28.87 20.75 15.36
N ARG A 6 -28.32 19.81 14.58
CA ARG A 6 -29.05 18.60 14.15
C ARG A 6 -28.35 17.37 14.71
N THR A 7 -28.97 16.82 15.74
CA THR A 7 -28.75 15.46 16.27
C THR A 7 -29.37 14.46 15.28
N GLY A 8 -28.54 13.61 14.67
CA GLY A 8 -29.00 12.46 13.90
C GLY A 8 -29.28 11.28 14.82
N ALA A 9 -30.51 10.79 14.79
CA ALA A 9 -31.00 9.68 15.60
C ALA A 9 -30.46 8.34 15.10
N VAL A 10 -30.05 7.47 16.05
CA VAL A 10 -29.73 6.07 15.82
C VAL A 10 -31.04 5.30 15.73
N ALA A 11 -31.32 4.68 14.58
CA ALA A 11 -32.49 3.83 14.38
C ALA A 11 -32.22 2.44 14.95
N ALA A 12 -32.88 2.09 16.05
CA ALA A 12 -32.94 0.74 16.58
C ALA A 12 -33.99 -0.07 15.80
N GLY A 13 -33.56 -1.08 15.07
CA GLY A 13 -34.44 -2.01 14.35
C GLY A 13 -35.08 -3.01 15.30
N ALA A 14 -36.42 -3.03 15.32
CA ALA A 14 -37.22 -3.99 16.08
C ALA A 14 -37.33 -5.33 15.33
N PHE A 15 -36.89 -6.42 15.94
CA PHE A 15 -37.13 -7.79 15.45
C PHE A 15 -38.54 -8.24 15.86
N ALA A 16 -39.39 -8.49 14.86
CA ALA A 16 -40.69 -9.10 15.03
C ALA A 16 -40.56 -10.64 15.10
N LEU A 17 -40.93 -11.22 16.23
CA LEU A 17 -41.06 -12.67 16.43
C LEU A 17 -42.54 -13.08 16.24
N GLY A 18 -42.82 -13.75 15.12
CA GLY A 18 -44.12 -14.35 14.83
C GLY A 18 -44.20 -15.82 15.27
N VAL A 19 -45.20 -16.11 16.12
CA VAL A 19 -45.71 -17.45 16.51
C VAL A 19 -46.77 -17.82 15.44
N ALA A 20 -46.95 -19.04 14.91
CA ALA A 20 -47.29 -20.30 15.57
C ALA A 20 -47.33 -21.45 14.54
N ALA A 21 -47.00 -22.67 14.96
CA ALA A 21 -47.57 -23.90 14.40
C ALA A 21 -47.59 -24.98 15.50
N CYS A 22 -48.78 -25.50 15.79
CA CYS A 22 -49.06 -26.53 16.78
C CYS A 22 -48.75 -27.94 16.24
N GLY A 23 -48.20 -28.81 17.09
CA GLY A 23 -48.27 -30.26 16.92
C GLY A 23 -46.94 -30.99 17.10
N GLY A 24 -46.72 -31.56 18.29
CA GLY A 24 -45.62 -32.48 18.57
C GLY A 24 -44.87 -32.12 19.85
N SER A 25 -45.13 -32.87 20.93
CA SER A 25 -44.46 -32.74 22.22
C SER A 25 -43.01 -33.24 22.14
N ALA A 26 -42.15 -32.51 21.42
CA ALA A 26 -40.70 -32.57 21.63
C ALA A 26 -40.36 -31.50 22.68
N ALA A 27 -39.63 -31.89 23.73
CA ALA A 27 -39.16 -30.94 24.73
C ALA A 27 -38.45 -29.77 24.03
N PRO A 28 -38.79 -28.51 24.34
CA PRO A 28 -38.17 -27.37 23.70
C PRO A 28 -36.65 -27.49 23.89
N PRO A 29 -35.85 -27.36 22.81
CA PRO A 29 -34.41 -27.41 22.94
C PRO A 29 -33.99 -26.35 23.97
N PRO A 30 -33.03 -26.68 24.87
CA PRO A 30 -32.63 -25.78 25.94
C PRO A 30 -32.26 -24.40 25.37
N ALA A 31 -32.72 -23.33 26.01
CA ALA A 31 -32.58 -21.96 25.51
C ALA A 31 -31.13 -21.58 25.12
N GLY A 32 -30.13 -22.24 25.73
CA GLY A 32 -28.72 -22.08 25.39
C GLY A 32 -28.35 -22.46 23.94
N SER A 33 -29.10 -23.34 23.27
CA SER A 33 -28.77 -23.79 21.91
C SER A 33 -29.16 -22.79 20.81
N ARG A 34 -29.91 -21.73 21.13
CA ARG A 34 -30.34 -20.70 20.17
C ARG A 34 -29.53 -19.41 20.24
N ILE A 35 -28.83 -19.18 21.35
CA ILE A 35 -28.05 -17.95 21.57
C ILE A 35 -26.68 -18.04 20.88
N GLY A 36 -26.08 -19.23 20.81
CA GLY A 36 -24.75 -19.44 20.21
C GLY A 36 -24.62 -18.90 18.78
N PRO A 37 -25.50 -19.26 17.83
CA PRO A 37 -25.41 -18.78 16.46
C PRO A 37 -25.64 -17.26 16.32
N ALA A 38 -26.59 -16.70 17.06
CA ALA A 38 -26.87 -15.26 17.01
C ALA A 38 -25.73 -14.41 17.60
N LEU A 39 -25.09 -14.91 18.67
CA LEU A 39 -23.92 -14.27 19.26
C LEU A 39 -22.69 -14.38 18.35
N LEU A 40 -22.48 -15.52 17.68
CA LEU A 40 -21.42 -15.67 16.67
C LEU A 40 -21.62 -14.69 15.51
N VAL A 41 -22.83 -14.59 14.96
CA VAL A 41 -23.15 -13.63 13.89
C VAL A 41 -22.97 -12.18 14.37
N ALA A 42 -23.34 -11.86 15.60
CA ALA A 42 -23.16 -10.52 16.17
C ALA A 42 -21.68 -10.19 16.41
N LEU A 43 -20.87 -11.18 16.82
CA LEU A 43 -19.42 -11.03 16.99
C LEU A 43 -18.70 -10.91 15.65
N GLU A 44 -19.07 -11.71 14.64
CA GLU A 44 -18.58 -11.58 13.26
C GLU A 44 -18.95 -10.19 12.69
N ALA A 45 -20.19 -9.74 12.88
CA ALA A 45 -20.62 -8.40 12.45
C ALA A 45 -19.88 -7.27 13.21
N ALA A 46 -19.57 -7.47 14.50
CA ALA A 46 -18.78 -6.51 15.28
C ALA A 46 -17.30 -6.51 14.89
N ASP A 47 -16.73 -7.67 14.53
CA ASP A 47 -15.37 -7.77 14.01
C ASP A 47 -15.26 -7.10 12.63
N HIS A 48 -16.27 -7.22 11.78
CA HIS A 48 -16.38 -6.44 10.54
C HIS A 48 -16.66 -4.94 10.76
N ALA A 49 -17.04 -4.53 11.97
CA ALA A 49 -17.24 -3.12 12.33
C ALA A 49 -15.97 -2.44 12.88
N ARG A 50 -14.85 -3.17 13.01
CA ARG A 50 -13.58 -2.58 13.42
C ARG A 50 -13.10 -1.58 12.37
N ALA A 51 -12.75 -0.37 12.82
CA ALA A 51 -12.14 0.62 11.95
C ALA A 51 -10.73 0.13 11.54
N PRO A 52 -10.31 0.30 10.28
CA PRO A 52 -8.96 -0.04 9.85
C PRO A 52 -7.88 0.67 10.63
N TRP A 53 -6.68 0.08 10.66
CA TRP A 53 -5.51 0.68 11.29
C TRP A 53 -5.10 1.97 10.58
N ARG A 54 -4.89 3.06 11.31
CA ARG A 54 -4.39 4.33 10.74
C ARG A 54 -2.89 4.26 10.44
N CYS A 55 -2.51 3.50 9.42
CA CYS A 55 -1.11 3.19 9.12
C CYS A 55 -0.29 4.38 8.59
N ALA A 56 -0.96 5.47 8.20
CA ALA A 56 -0.30 6.71 7.75
C ALA A 56 -0.21 7.80 8.84
N ALA A 57 -0.70 7.52 10.05
CA ALA A 57 -0.79 8.53 11.11
C ALA A 57 0.58 9.00 11.59
N VAL A 58 0.68 10.30 11.91
CA VAL A 58 1.92 10.94 12.38
C VAL A 58 2.39 10.47 13.75
N ASP A 59 1.46 9.96 14.55
CA ASP A 59 1.65 9.43 15.89
C ASP A 59 1.78 7.89 15.91
N GLY A 60 1.99 7.29 14.73
CA GLY A 60 2.24 5.86 14.59
C GLY A 60 3.58 5.40 15.18
N PRO A 61 3.85 4.09 15.18
CA PRO A 61 5.13 3.54 15.61
C PRO A 61 6.29 4.05 14.74
N LYS A 62 7.47 4.12 15.34
CA LYS A 62 8.70 4.59 14.71
C LYS A 62 9.58 3.43 14.26
N LEU A 63 10.44 3.68 13.28
CA LEU A 63 11.59 2.84 12.97
C LEU A 63 12.53 2.78 14.18
N ALA A 64 13.21 1.64 14.33
CA ALA A 64 14.36 1.54 15.22
C ALA A 64 15.52 2.36 14.64
N ASP A 65 16.33 2.93 15.54
CA ASP A 65 17.57 3.60 15.16
C ASP A 65 18.59 2.55 14.71
N GLU A 66 18.84 2.50 13.40
CA GLU A 66 19.65 1.46 12.76
C GLU A 66 20.43 2.05 11.58
N THR A 67 21.62 1.51 11.31
CA THR A 67 22.31 1.73 10.03
C THR A 67 22.42 0.41 9.29
N ILE A 68 21.82 0.35 8.10
CA ILE A 68 21.85 -0.81 7.22
C ILE A 68 22.86 -0.54 6.11
N THR A 69 23.85 -1.43 5.96
CA THR A 69 24.80 -1.36 4.84
C THR A 69 24.45 -2.43 3.81
N ILE A 70 24.21 -2.00 2.58
CA ILE A 70 23.97 -2.89 1.43
C ILE A 70 24.91 -2.45 0.31
N ASP A 71 25.78 -3.37 -0.12
CA ASP A 71 26.89 -3.09 -1.02
C ASP A 71 27.68 -1.83 -0.55
N LYS A 72 27.70 -0.75 -1.34
CA LYS A 72 28.44 0.49 -1.04
C LYS A 72 27.57 1.57 -0.39
N HIS A 73 26.33 1.25 -0.03
CA HIS A 73 25.36 2.23 0.43
C HIS A 73 25.00 2.00 1.90
N ALA A 74 25.05 3.09 2.67
CA ALA A 74 24.59 3.12 4.05
C ALA A 74 23.23 3.82 4.13
N TRP A 75 22.26 3.12 4.71
CA TRP A 75 20.93 3.61 4.99
C TRP A 75 20.77 3.83 6.49
N LYS A 76 20.53 5.07 6.90
CA LYS A 76 20.22 5.44 8.28
C LYS A 76 18.71 5.39 8.46
N LEU A 77 18.24 4.59 9.41
CA LEU A 77 16.85 4.49 9.82
C LEU A 77 16.75 5.15 11.19
N ALA A 78 15.83 6.09 11.32
CA ALA A 78 15.53 6.74 12.59
C ALA A 78 14.13 7.35 12.52
N GLU A 79 13.40 7.33 13.62
CA GLU A 79 12.07 7.97 13.70
C GLU A 79 11.14 7.45 12.58
N HIS A 80 10.62 8.32 11.71
CA HIS A 80 9.84 7.92 10.53
C HIS A 80 10.62 8.09 9.22
N THR A 81 11.95 8.06 9.29
CA THR A 81 12.84 8.44 8.22
C THR A 81 13.83 7.32 7.91
N MET A 82 13.86 6.94 6.64
CA MET A 82 14.94 6.18 6.03
C MET A 82 15.76 7.14 5.17
N GLN A 83 17.07 7.21 5.36
CA GLN A 83 17.92 8.17 4.67
C GLN A 83 19.16 7.52 4.09
N ARG A 84 19.51 7.89 2.87
CA ARG A 84 20.79 7.60 2.24
C ARG A 84 21.45 8.87 1.75
N GLU A 85 22.73 9.03 2.09
CA GLU A 85 23.58 10.01 1.44
C GLU A 85 24.00 9.44 0.08
N ALA A 86 23.66 10.14 -0.99
CA ALA A 86 23.97 9.75 -2.36
C ALA A 86 24.48 10.98 -3.13
N THR A 87 25.20 10.74 -4.22
CA THR A 87 25.58 11.79 -5.18
C THR A 87 25.31 11.26 -6.58
N GLY A 88 24.75 12.11 -7.45
CA GLY A 88 24.45 11.73 -8.83
C GLY A 88 23.04 11.18 -9.00
N ALA A 89 22.86 10.34 -10.03
CA ALA A 89 21.57 9.76 -10.36
C ALA A 89 21.18 8.65 -9.37
N VAL A 90 19.87 8.54 -9.10
CA VAL A 90 19.27 7.53 -8.22
C VAL A 90 18.18 6.80 -8.99
N THR A 91 18.13 5.48 -8.92
CA THR A 91 17.12 4.65 -9.57
C THR A 91 16.27 3.93 -8.53
N ILE A 92 14.96 4.13 -8.57
CA ILE A 92 13.99 3.47 -7.69
C ILE A 92 13.24 2.42 -8.50
N GLY A 93 13.31 1.16 -8.07
CA GLY A 93 12.44 0.12 -8.56
C GLY A 93 11.07 0.16 -7.89
N VAL A 94 10.04 -0.11 -8.66
CA VAL A 94 8.65 -0.06 -8.21
C VAL A 94 7.93 -1.29 -8.71
N ILE A 95 7.24 -1.99 -7.82
CA ILE A 95 6.47 -3.19 -8.13
C ILE A 95 5.20 -3.20 -7.28
N ALA A 96 4.14 -3.84 -7.75
CA ALA A 96 2.86 -3.88 -7.05
C ALA A 96 2.06 -5.11 -7.45
N ASP A 97 1.04 -5.40 -6.65
CA ASP A 97 -0.07 -6.27 -7.01
C ASP A 97 0.36 -7.66 -7.51
N ALA A 98 1.11 -8.40 -6.68
CA ALA A 98 1.42 -9.81 -6.96
C ALA A 98 0.20 -10.72 -6.77
N GLY A 99 -0.72 -10.36 -5.88
CA GLY A 99 -1.95 -11.11 -5.62
C GLY A 99 -1.83 -12.35 -4.76
N GLY A 100 -0.63 -12.67 -4.29
CA GLY A 100 -0.34 -13.86 -3.50
C GLY A 100 0.77 -14.72 -4.09
N ALA A 101 0.93 -15.91 -3.51
CA ALA A 101 2.11 -16.75 -3.71
C ALA A 101 1.94 -17.85 -4.77
N ALA A 102 1.10 -17.62 -5.78
CA ALA A 102 0.97 -18.58 -6.87
C ALA A 102 2.31 -18.78 -7.59
N ALA A 103 2.66 -20.03 -7.92
CA ALA A 103 3.97 -20.34 -8.50
C ALA A 103 4.32 -19.52 -9.77
N PRO A 104 3.39 -19.28 -10.72
CA PRO A 104 3.66 -18.40 -11.86
C PRO A 104 4.01 -16.97 -11.45
N THR A 105 3.34 -16.43 -10.43
CA THR A 105 3.58 -15.08 -9.88
C THR A 105 4.96 -15.01 -9.23
N LEU A 106 5.32 -15.99 -8.39
CA LEU A 106 6.65 -16.03 -7.76
C LEU A 106 7.77 -16.12 -8.81
N ALA A 107 7.56 -16.88 -9.89
CA ALA A 107 8.51 -16.96 -10.98
C ALA A 107 8.63 -15.61 -11.74
N ALA A 108 7.52 -14.91 -11.97
CA ALA A 108 7.52 -13.58 -12.58
C ALA A 108 8.22 -12.54 -11.69
N ILE A 109 7.94 -12.53 -10.38
CA ILE A 109 8.65 -11.68 -9.40
C ILE A 109 10.15 -11.95 -9.44
N GLY A 110 10.58 -13.22 -9.48
CA GLY A 110 11.99 -13.57 -9.54
C GLY A 110 12.71 -13.04 -10.80
N ARG A 111 12.02 -13.01 -11.94
CA ARG A 111 12.53 -12.44 -13.20
C ARG A 111 12.52 -10.91 -13.19
N LEU A 112 11.45 -10.30 -12.70
CA LEU A 112 11.35 -8.84 -12.53
C LEU A 112 12.42 -8.33 -11.55
N ARG A 113 12.68 -9.04 -10.45
CA ARG A 113 13.76 -8.74 -9.50
C ARG A 113 15.12 -8.63 -10.19
N ALA A 114 15.44 -9.57 -11.08
CA ALA A 114 16.70 -9.52 -11.84
C ALA A 114 16.79 -8.27 -12.73
N LYS A 115 15.66 -7.83 -13.30
CA LYS A 115 15.57 -6.59 -14.10
C LYS A 115 15.63 -5.30 -13.24
N LEU A 116 15.62 -5.43 -11.91
CA LEU A 116 15.77 -4.34 -10.93
C LEU A 116 17.20 -4.30 -10.31
N GLU A 117 18.19 -4.98 -10.89
CA GLU A 117 19.56 -5.04 -10.33
C GLU A 117 20.24 -3.68 -10.19
N ASP A 118 19.93 -2.74 -11.08
CA ASP A 118 20.43 -1.36 -11.05
C ASP A 118 19.64 -0.42 -10.12
N ALA A 119 18.65 -0.95 -9.38
CA ALA A 119 17.89 -0.14 -8.44
C ALA A 119 18.70 0.14 -7.17
N ASP A 120 18.61 1.37 -6.68
CA ASP A 120 19.17 1.82 -5.41
C ASP A 120 18.26 1.47 -4.21
N LEU A 121 16.97 1.33 -4.48
CA LEU A 121 15.87 1.07 -3.57
C LEU A 121 14.74 0.44 -4.38
N VAL A 122 14.01 -0.51 -3.81
CA VAL A 122 12.74 -0.97 -4.38
C VAL A 122 11.59 -0.70 -3.42
N ILE A 123 10.46 -0.26 -3.97
CA ILE A 123 9.22 -0.05 -3.24
C ILE A 123 8.16 -1.01 -3.78
N ALA A 124 7.61 -1.85 -2.91
CA ALA A 124 6.41 -2.63 -3.18
C ALA A 124 5.18 -1.82 -2.75
N LEU A 125 4.34 -1.43 -3.70
CA LEU A 125 3.17 -0.56 -3.45
C LEU A 125 1.93 -1.33 -2.93
N GLY A 126 2.11 -2.47 -2.26
CA GLY A 126 1.00 -3.30 -1.78
C GLY A 126 0.36 -4.20 -2.84
N GLY A 127 -0.65 -4.96 -2.42
CA GLY A 127 -1.27 -6.02 -3.22
C GLY A 127 -0.37 -7.27 -3.38
N MET A 128 0.60 -7.47 -2.50
CA MET A 128 1.60 -8.54 -2.54
C MET A 128 1.08 -9.86 -1.96
N GLY A 129 0.04 -9.84 -1.13
CA GLY A 129 -0.57 -11.04 -0.53
C GLY A 129 -1.52 -10.69 0.60
N GLN A 130 -2.35 -11.65 1.03
CA GLN A 130 -3.31 -11.44 2.13
C GLN A 130 -2.78 -11.99 3.46
N THR A 131 -2.12 -13.15 3.41
CA THR A 131 -1.64 -13.86 4.60
C THR A 131 -0.15 -13.65 4.84
N GLN A 132 0.31 -13.91 6.06
CA GLN A 132 1.74 -13.86 6.39
C GLN A 132 2.55 -14.76 5.46
N ALA A 133 2.11 -16.00 5.21
CA ALA A 133 2.82 -16.95 4.36
C ALA A 133 2.91 -16.47 2.90
N GLU A 134 1.86 -15.86 2.37
CA GLU A 134 1.89 -15.28 1.03
C GLU A 134 2.85 -14.09 0.95
N LEU A 135 2.82 -13.21 1.95
CA LEU A 135 3.68 -12.04 2.03
C LEU A 135 5.16 -12.44 2.19
N GLU A 136 5.45 -13.46 3.02
CA GLU A 136 6.80 -14.03 3.11
C GLU A 136 7.28 -14.57 1.78
N ALA A 137 6.41 -15.25 1.03
CA ALA A 137 6.76 -15.82 -0.27
C ALA A 137 6.99 -14.72 -1.33
N THR A 138 6.09 -13.74 -1.46
CA THR A 138 6.18 -12.72 -2.51
C THR A 138 7.25 -11.67 -2.21
N LEU A 139 7.30 -11.12 -0.99
CA LEU A 139 8.34 -10.18 -0.59
C LEU A 139 9.70 -10.87 -0.49
N GLY A 140 9.74 -12.12 -0.02
CA GLY A 140 10.96 -12.92 0.01
C GLY A 140 11.51 -13.24 -1.39
N ALA A 141 10.64 -13.59 -2.35
CA ALA A 141 11.05 -13.80 -3.73
C ALA A 141 11.59 -12.52 -4.38
N LEU A 142 11.03 -11.36 -4.03
CA LEU A 142 11.49 -10.05 -4.50
C LEU A 142 12.82 -9.62 -3.85
N ALA A 143 13.02 -9.91 -2.57
CA ALA A 143 14.23 -9.50 -1.83
C ALA A 143 15.36 -10.55 -1.86
N ASP A 144 15.13 -11.78 -2.34
CA ASP A 144 16.16 -12.82 -2.44
C ASP A 144 17.40 -12.26 -3.16
N ARG A 145 18.59 -12.33 -2.55
CA ARG A 145 19.86 -11.86 -3.15
C ARG A 145 19.83 -10.41 -3.68
N ALA A 146 18.91 -9.57 -3.21
CA ALA A 146 18.85 -8.18 -3.61
C ALA A 146 20.05 -7.39 -3.07
N THR A 147 20.56 -6.47 -3.87
CA THR A 147 21.61 -5.51 -3.51
C THR A 147 21.04 -4.13 -3.14
N TRP A 148 19.73 -4.08 -2.90
CA TRP A 148 18.97 -2.89 -2.53
C TRP A 148 18.02 -3.22 -1.38
N PRO A 149 17.63 -2.23 -0.57
CA PRO A 149 16.59 -2.42 0.43
C PRO A 149 15.21 -2.47 -0.25
N LEU A 150 14.31 -3.26 0.32
CA LEU A 150 12.90 -3.30 -0.06
C LEU A 150 12.06 -2.53 0.96
N VAL A 151 11.28 -1.54 0.52
CA VAL A 151 10.23 -0.92 1.34
C VAL A 151 8.88 -1.50 0.93
N ALA A 152 8.20 -2.16 1.86
CA ALA A 152 6.90 -2.77 1.61
C ALA A 152 5.76 -1.91 2.16
N LEU A 153 4.87 -1.43 1.28
CA LEU A 153 3.63 -0.78 1.68
C LEU A 153 2.52 -1.83 1.84
N ALA A 154 1.68 -1.67 2.86
CA ALA A 154 0.39 -2.35 2.89
C ALA A 154 -0.52 -1.73 1.83
N GLY A 155 -1.20 -2.54 1.03
CA GLY A 155 -2.27 -2.15 0.13
C GLY A 155 -3.62 -2.55 0.68
N ASP A 156 -4.54 -2.92 -0.22
CA ASP A 156 -5.90 -3.34 0.12
C ASP A 156 -5.98 -4.80 0.59
N LEU A 157 -5.08 -5.66 0.10
CA LEU A 157 -5.04 -7.08 0.44
C LEU A 157 -4.43 -7.37 1.81
N GLU A 158 -3.43 -6.57 2.21
CA GLU A 158 -2.60 -6.85 3.37
C GLU A 158 -3.33 -6.58 4.69
N SER A 159 -3.44 -7.60 5.53
CA SER A 159 -3.64 -7.39 6.96
C SER A 159 -2.39 -6.73 7.57
N GLN A 160 -2.60 -5.75 8.45
CA GLN A 160 -1.53 -5.04 9.14
C GLN A 160 -0.65 -6.00 9.95
N ALA A 161 -1.25 -6.96 10.65
CA ALA A 161 -0.52 -7.92 11.48
C ALA A 161 0.29 -8.89 10.60
N ALA A 162 -0.33 -9.44 9.55
CA ALA A 162 0.33 -10.35 8.63
C ALA A 162 1.55 -9.74 7.95
N LEU A 163 1.48 -8.45 7.56
CA LEU A 163 2.61 -7.75 6.97
C LEU A 163 3.75 -7.55 7.97
N VAL A 164 3.44 -7.17 9.22
CA VAL A 164 4.46 -7.02 10.28
C VAL A 164 5.18 -8.33 10.54
N ASP A 165 4.42 -9.42 10.70
CA ASP A 165 4.98 -10.73 11.01
C ASP A 165 5.82 -11.25 9.85
N ALA A 166 5.37 -11.06 8.60
CA ALA A 166 6.14 -11.44 7.41
C ALA A 166 7.45 -10.64 7.30
N ILE A 167 7.42 -9.32 7.52
CA ILE A 167 8.63 -8.49 7.49
C ILE A 167 9.60 -8.92 8.60
N ALA A 168 9.10 -9.17 9.82
CA ALA A 168 9.92 -9.65 10.91
C ALA A 168 10.59 -10.99 10.56
N ALA A 169 9.81 -11.97 10.07
CA ALA A 169 10.32 -13.27 9.66
C ALA A 169 11.39 -13.16 8.56
N LEU A 170 11.15 -12.35 7.52
CA LEU A 170 12.11 -12.13 6.43
C LEU A 170 13.40 -11.43 6.91
N ARG A 171 13.29 -10.48 7.84
CA ARG A 171 14.47 -9.86 8.47
C ARG A 171 15.29 -10.84 9.29
N THR A 172 14.66 -11.79 10.01
CA THR A 172 15.42 -12.85 10.72
C THR A 172 16.20 -13.75 9.75
N ARG A 173 15.76 -13.85 8.49
CA ARG A 173 16.47 -14.55 7.41
C ARG A 173 17.57 -13.71 6.74
N GLY A 174 17.83 -12.50 7.24
CA GLY A 174 18.85 -11.59 6.73
C GLY A 174 18.41 -10.76 5.51
N LEU A 175 17.13 -10.76 5.15
CA LEU A 175 16.64 -9.91 4.06
C LEU A 175 16.43 -8.48 4.56
N VAL A 176 16.83 -7.50 3.74
CA VAL A 176 16.67 -6.08 4.07
C VAL A 176 15.31 -5.59 3.59
N ILE A 177 14.32 -5.78 4.45
CA ILE A 177 12.95 -5.33 4.20
C ILE A 177 12.55 -4.36 5.31
N ILE A 178 11.96 -3.25 4.90
CA ILE A 178 11.54 -2.13 5.73
C ILE A 178 10.01 -2.01 5.62
N ASP A 179 9.36 -1.90 6.76
CA ASP A 179 7.93 -1.61 6.84
C ASP A 179 7.67 -0.16 6.42
N GLY A 180 6.99 0.02 5.29
CA GLY A 180 6.68 1.33 4.73
C GLY A 180 5.67 2.14 5.54
N ARG A 181 4.99 1.53 6.52
CA ARG A 181 4.18 2.26 7.52
C ARG A 181 5.07 3.04 8.49
N LEU A 182 6.26 2.48 8.79
CA LEU A 182 7.22 3.09 9.70
C LEU A 182 8.12 4.07 8.94
N ALA A 183 8.57 3.70 7.73
CA ALA A 183 9.39 4.54 6.86
C ALA A 183 8.56 5.57 6.07
N ARG A 184 7.84 6.45 6.77
CA ARG A 184 6.96 7.48 6.18
C ARG A 184 7.68 8.43 5.23
N ARG A 185 8.99 8.61 5.44
CA ARG A 185 9.87 9.43 4.61
C ARG A 185 11.10 8.65 4.18
N ILE A 186 11.41 8.75 2.91
CA ILE A 186 12.66 8.23 2.35
C ILE A 186 13.42 9.41 1.75
N LEU A 187 14.59 9.71 2.32
CA LEU A 187 15.43 10.83 1.94
C LEU A 187 16.62 10.32 1.16
N ILE A 188 16.73 10.74 -0.09
CA ILE A 188 17.88 10.45 -0.95
C ILE A 188 18.30 11.77 -1.60
N ALA A 189 19.59 11.98 -1.87
CA ALA A 189 20.04 13.28 -2.36
C ALA A 189 19.24 13.77 -3.58
N GLY A 190 18.64 14.95 -3.45
CA GLY A 190 17.81 15.56 -4.50
C GLY A 190 16.37 15.03 -4.59
N MET A 191 15.93 14.13 -3.69
CA MET A 191 14.56 13.59 -3.69
C MET A 191 14.05 13.27 -2.28
N THR A 192 12.78 13.54 -2.04
CA THR A 192 12.04 13.04 -0.89
C THR A 192 10.87 12.19 -1.37
N ILE A 193 10.78 10.96 -0.87
CA ILE A 193 9.63 10.08 -1.10
C ILE A 193 8.81 10.01 0.19
N GLY A 194 7.51 10.32 0.10
CA GLY A 194 6.54 10.04 1.15
C GLY A 194 5.88 8.70 0.88
N THR A 195 5.66 7.88 1.92
CA THR A 195 4.91 6.63 1.79
C THR A 195 3.50 6.79 2.36
N LEU A 196 2.51 6.28 1.62
CA LEU A 196 1.11 6.29 2.01
C LEU A 196 0.54 4.86 1.86
N PRO A 197 0.66 4.03 2.91
CA PRO A 197 0.11 2.67 2.89
C PRO A 197 -1.41 2.70 3.06
N GLY A 198 -2.08 1.70 2.50
CA GLY A 198 -3.50 1.46 2.67
C GLY A 198 -4.40 2.23 1.70
N ALA A 199 -5.63 2.46 2.12
CA ALA A 199 -6.65 3.17 1.35
C ALA A 199 -7.38 4.25 2.17
N GLY A 200 -7.91 5.27 1.47
CA GLY A 200 -8.64 6.37 2.10
C GLY A 200 -10.05 6.02 2.57
N ALA A 201 -10.59 4.89 2.12
CA ALA A 201 -11.93 4.42 2.48
C ALA A 201 -11.89 2.94 2.93
N PRO A 202 -12.45 2.59 4.12
CA PRO A 202 -12.46 1.21 4.62
C PRO A 202 -13.09 0.19 3.67
N SER A 203 -14.12 0.59 2.92
CA SER A 203 -14.80 -0.26 1.94
C SER A 203 -13.92 -0.68 0.76
N ARG A 204 -12.70 -0.14 0.65
CA ARG A 204 -11.72 -0.47 -0.38
C ARG A 204 -10.65 -1.43 0.10
N LEU A 205 -10.66 -1.79 1.39
CA LEU A 205 -9.73 -2.76 1.95
C LEU A 205 -10.34 -4.15 1.87
N VAL A 206 -9.69 -5.02 1.11
CA VAL A 206 -10.02 -6.45 1.08
C VAL A 206 -9.75 -7.09 2.44
N ALA A 207 -8.69 -6.66 3.13
CA ALA A 207 -8.41 -7.04 4.52
C ALA A 207 -9.43 -6.49 5.55
N GLY A 208 -10.40 -5.68 5.12
CA GLY A 208 -11.42 -5.12 6.01
C GLY A 208 -10.83 -4.31 7.17
N GLY A 209 -11.33 -4.55 8.38
CA GLY A 209 -10.87 -3.87 9.61
C GLY A 209 -9.43 -4.19 10.02
N ASP A 210 -8.85 -5.28 9.50
CA ASP A 210 -7.45 -5.63 9.76
C ASP A 210 -6.49 -4.92 8.80
N GLY A 211 -7.01 -4.28 7.76
CA GLY A 211 -6.22 -3.56 6.77
C GLY A 211 -5.69 -2.22 7.27
N CYS A 212 -4.87 -1.59 6.42
CA CYS A 212 -4.36 -0.25 6.64
C CYS A 212 -5.26 0.79 5.98
N GLY A 213 -5.67 1.81 6.73
CA GLY A 213 -6.34 3.00 6.23
C GLY A 213 -5.57 4.29 6.52
N TYR A 214 -5.97 5.36 5.85
CA TYR A 214 -5.52 6.71 6.14
C TYR A 214 -6.69 7.70 6.12
N GLN A 215 -6.50 8.84 6.77
CA GLN A 215 -7.45 9.95 6.77
C GLN A 215 -6.92 11.13 5.95
N PRO A 216 -7.78 12.06 5.49
CA PRO A 216 -7.33 13.27 4.78
C PRO A 216 -6.29 14.09 5.54
N ALA A 217 -6.36 14.13 6.88
CA ALA A 217 -5.38 14.82 7.71
C ALA A 217 -3.99 14.16 7.64
N ASP A 218 -3.93 12.83 7.52
CA ASP A 218 -2.67 12.09 7.38
C ASP A 218 -2.00 12.44 6.04
N VAL A 219 -2.81 12.53 4.97
CA VAL A 219 -2.35 12.94 3.63
C VAL A 219 -1.86 14.39 3.65
N ALA A 220 -2.63 15.32 4.22
CA ALA A 220 -2.25 16.73 4.30
C ALA A 220 -0.95 16.93 5.10
N ALA A 221 -0.76 16.21 6.21
CA ALA A 221 0.47 16.25 6.98
C ALA A 221 1.67 15.73 6.17
N LEU A 222 1.50 14.62 5.44
CA LEU A 222 2.55 14.08 4.57
C LEU A 222 2.93 15.07 3.46
N LEU A 223 1.95 15.67 2.78
CA LEU A 223 2.20 16.64 1.71
C LEU A 223 2.89 17.91 2.22
N HIS A 224 2.49 18.40 3.39
CA HIS A 224 3.15 19.52 4.04
C HIS A 224 4.64 19.22 4.31
N GLU A 225 4.97 18.00 4.75
CA GLU A 225 6.35 17.59 4.96
C GLU A 225 7.15 17.48 3.65
N LEU A 226 6.51 17.01 2.56
CA LEU A 226 7.14 16.88 1.25
C LEU A 226 7.44 18.25 0.61
N THR A 227 6.52 19.20 0.73
CA THR A 227 6.66 20.55 0.16
C THR A 227 7.71 21.40 0.88
N GLY A 228 7.92 21.17 2.17
CA GLY A 228 8.96 21.84 2.95
C GLY A 228 10.39 21.44 2.59
N ARG A 229 10.60 20.46 1.70
CA ARG A 229 11.92 19.89 1.38
C ARG A 229 12.39 20.25 -0.03
N PRO A 230 13.71 20.46 -0.22
CA PRO A 230 14.29 20.66 -1.55
C PRO A 230 14.32 19.34 -2.34
N GLY A 231 14.39 19.47 -3.66
CA GLY A 231 14.49 18.33 -4.57
C GLY A 231 13.13 17.82 -5.07
N LEU A 232 13.16 16.70 -5.79
CA LEU A 232 11.98 16.03 -6.33
C LEU A 232 11.10 15.50 -5.19
N ARG A 233 9.80 15.73 -5.28
CA ARG A 233 8.78 15.32 -4.31
C ARG A 233 8.00 14.16 -4.90
N VAL A 234 8.16 12.99 -4.30
CA VAL A 234 7.52 11.76 -4.76
C VAL A 234 6.54 11.28 -3.70
N LEU A 235 5.34 10.91 -4.11
CA LEU A 235 4.44 10.13 -3.26
C LEU A 235 4.42 8.68 -3.74
N ALA A 236 4.71 7.73 -2.87
CA ALA A 236 4.49 6.31 -3.09
C ALA A 236 3.23 5.88 -2.32
N THR A 237 2.18 5.48 -3.03
CA THR A 237 0.89 5.11 -2.46
C THR A 237 0.47 3.73 -2.95
N ALA A 238 -0.19 2.96 -2.10
CA ALA A 238 -0.77 1.69 -2.53
C ALA A 238 -2.04 1.89 -3.36
N GLU A 239 -2.86 2.86 -3.01
CA GLU A 239 -4.14 3.06 -3.67
C GLU A 239 -3.97 3.66 -5.09
N PRO A 240 -4.60 3.05 -6.12
CA PRO A 240 -4.61 3.61 -7.47
C PRO A 240 -5.45 4.89 -7.57
N PRO A 241 -5.10 5.78 -8.51
CA PRO A 241 -5.88 6.97 -8.77
C PRO A 241 -7.25 6.66 -9.38
N ARG A 242 -8.33 7.19 -8.78
CA ARG A 242 -9.72 6.95 -9.19
C ARG A 242 -10.41 8.08 -9.97
N ILE A 243 -9.87 9.30 -9.92
CA ILE A 243 -10.41 10.42 -10.71
C ILE A 243 -9.42 10.84 -11.79
N THR A 244 -9.94 11.35 -12.90
CA THR A 244 -9.13 11.99 -13.95
C THR A 244 -9.27 13.50 -13.88
N ILE A 245 -8.16 14.23 -14.06
CA ILE A 245 -8.13 15.68 -14.24
C ILE A 245 -7.46 15.95 -15.57
N GLY A 246 -8.19 16.57 -16.52
CA GLY A 246 -7.66 16.84 -17.86
C GLY A 246 -7.31 15.58 -18.66
N GLY A 247 -7.92 14.42 -18.33
CA GLY A 247 -7.63 13.13 -18.95
C GLY A 247 -6.53 12.31 -18.27
N GLU A 248 -5.80 12.89 -17.31
CA GLU A 248 -4.74 12.21 -16.54
C GLU A 248 -5.28 11.69 -15.20
N LEU A 249 -4.85 10.50 -14.78
CA LEU A 249 -5.27 9.87 -13.52
C LEU A 249 -4.71 10.64 -12.29
N ALA A 250 -5.54 11.40 -11.58
CA ALA A 250 -5.11 12.27 -10.48
C ALA A 250 -5.32 11.68 -9.06
N GLY A 251 -6.18 10.67 -8.94
CA GLY A 251 -6.33 9.87 -7.71
C GLY A 251 -6.83 10.54 -6.45
N GLU A 252 -6.62 9.89 -5.31
CA GLU A 252 -7.01 10.41 -3.99
C GLU A 252 -6.24 11.69 -3.62
N LEU A 253 -5.10 11.97 -4.27
CA LEU A 253 -4.42 13.26 -4.18
C LEU A 253 -5.28 14.42 -4.66
N ALA A 254 -6.17 14.18 -5.63
CA ALA A 254 -7.11 15.20 -6.05
C ALA A 254 -8.22 15.50 -5.03
N LEU A 255 -8.33 14.70 -3.95
CA LEU A 255 -9.18 15.04 -2.80
C LEU A 255 -8.51 16.05 -1.87
N THR A 256 -7.21 16.31 -2.04
CA THR A 256 -6.51 17.40 -1.35
C THR A 256 -6.30 18.54 -2.36
N PRO A 257 -7.05 19.65 -2.27
CA PRO A 257 -6.77 20.84 -3.08
C PRO A 257 -5.29 21.20 -2.93
N THR A 258 -4.63 21.60 -4.04
CA THR A 258 -3.19 21.92 -4.18
C THR A 258 -2.20 20.75 -4.20
N ALA A 259 -2.58 19.53 -3.82
CA ALA A 259 -1.63 18.40 -3.76
C ALA A 259 -0.94 18.07 -5.09
N THR A 260 -1.62 18.27 -6.23
CA THR A 260 -1.06 18.07 -7.57
C THR A 260 -0.09 19.16 -8.04
N GLN A 261 -0.04 20.30 -7.32
CA GLN A 261 0.99 21.35 -7.49
C GLN A 261 2.19 21.13 -6.56
N GLU A 262 1.98 20.29 -5.54
CA GLU A 262 2.90 20.06 -4.45
C GLU A 262 3.74 18.79 -4.61
N ILE A 263 3.36 17.91 -5.54
CA ILE A 263 4.03 16.65 -5.83
C ILE A 263 4.48 16.63 -7.29
N ASP A 264 5.70 16.13 -7.53
CA ASP A 264 6.27 16.05 -8.87
C ASP A 264 5.95 14.68 -9.51
N VAL A 265 5.98 13.60 -8.71
CA VAL A 265 5.72 12.22 -9.17
C VAL A 265 4.85 11.47 -8.17
N ILE A 266 3.89 10.70 -8.66
CA ILE A 266 3.03 9.84 -7.84
C ILE A 266 3.23 8.40 -8.32
N LEU A 267 3.86 7.57 -7.51
CA LEU A 267 3.96 6.13 -7.71
C LEU A 267 2.73 5.49 -7.06
N HIS A 268 1.93 4.75 -7.82
CA HIS A 268 0.69 4.18 -7.33
C HIS A 268 0.50 2.72 -7.75
N GLY A 269 -0.26 1.96 -6.96
CA GLY A 269 -0.71 0.61 -7.34
C GLY A 269 -1.55 0.65 -8.63
N PRO A 270 -1.74 -0.48 -9.32
CA PRO A 270 -2.40 -0.51 -10.62
C PRO A 270 -3.88 -0.11 -10.54
N ALA A 271 -4.26 0.97 -11.25
CA ALA A 271 -5.67 1.25 -11.55
C ALA A 271 -6.20 0.36 -12.68
N VAL A 272 -5.28 -0.02 -13.56
CA VAL A 272 -5.41 -0.97 -14.65
C VAL A 272 -4.15 -1.82 -14.65
N GLU A 273 -4.25 -3.07 -15.13
CA GLU A 273 -3.13 -4.02 -15.14
C GLU A 273 -1.90 -3.57 -15.96
N THR A 274 -2.01 -2.53 -16.79
CA THR A 274 -0.89 -2.04 -17.62
C THR A 274 -0.05 -1.00 -16.89
N ALA A 275 1.28 -1.16 -16.97
CA ALA A 275 2.24 -0.16 -16.53
C ALA A 275 2.14 1.16 -17.31
N SER A 276 2.44 2.28 -16.65
CA SER A 276 2.55 3.56 -17.34
C SER A 276 3.64 3.52 -18.42
N PRO A 277 3.40 4.12 -19.61
CA PRO A 277 4.39 4.15 -20.68
C PRO A 277 5.63 4.94 -20.26
N ALA A 278 6.76 4.66 -20.91
CA ALA A 278 8.00 5.40 -20.68
C ALA A 278 7.79 6.90 -20.89
N ARG A 279 8.25 7.71 -19.93
CA ARG A 279 8.15 9.17 -20.00
C ARG A 279 9.18 9.84 -19.08
N SER A 280 9.35 11.14 -19.21
CA SER A 280 10.26 11.93 -18.39
C SER A 280 9.67 13.28 -18.06
N GLY A 281 10.18 13.93 -17.03
CA GLY A 281 9.77 15.27 -16.62
C GLY A 281 10.75 15.92 -15.65
N GLY A 282 10.29 16.99 -15.01
CA GLY A 282 11.03 17.72 -13.97
C GLY A 282 10.07 18.26 -12.89
N ARG A 283 10.53 19.23 -12.09
CA ARG A 283 9.70 19.90 -11.06
C ARG A 283 8.72 20.95 -11.63
N ASP A 284 8.90 21.32 -12.88
CA ASP A 284 8.26 22.49 -13.50
C ASP A 284 6.87 22.14 -14.08
N GLY A 285 6.43 20.89 -13.92
CA GLY A 285 5.22 20.34 -14.51
C GLY A 285 4.16 19.94 -13.49
N ALA A 286 2.99 19.52 -14.00
CA ALA A 286 1.99 18.85 -13.19
C ALA A 286 2.50 17.50 -12.65
N ALA A 287 2.00 17.08 -11.50
CA ALA A 287 2.30 15.78 -10.92
C ALA A 287 2.13 14.65 -11.93
N ALA A 288 3.12 13.75 -12.01
CA ALA A 288 3.11 12.63 -12.95
C ALA A 288 2.66 11.32 -12.27
N PRO A 289 1.45 10.80 -12.54
CA PRO A 289 0.96 9.52 -12.01
C PRO A 289 1.56 8.31 -12.75
N LEU A 290 2.32 7.48 -12.06
CA LEU A 290 3.07 6.34 -12.59
C LEU A 290 2.64 5.04 -11.91
N SER A 291 2.21 4.07 -12.71
CA SER A 291 1.90 2.70 -12.28
C SER A 291 3.00 1.74 -12.76
N PRO A 292 3.50 0.83 -11.91
CA PRO A 292 4.38 -0.27 -12.34
C PRO A 292 3.62 -1.36 -13.10
N GLY A 293 2.29 -1.31 -13.15
CA GLY A 293 1.44 -2.42 -13.60
C GLY A 293 1.24 -3.45 -12.49
N THR A 294 0.93 -4.69 -12.88
CA THR A 294 0.72 -5.81 -11.96
C THR A 294 1.86 -6.83 -12.06
N ALA A 295 2.30 -7.38 -10.93
CA ALA A 295 3.22 -8.51 -10.87
C ALA A 295 2.49 -9.86 -10.89
N ASP A 296 1.16 -9.86 -10.81
CA ASP A 296 0.35 -11.06 -10.80
C ASP A 296 0.34 -11.79 -12.14
N ALA A 297 0.73 -13.05 -12.11
CA ALA A 297 0.67 -13.96 -13.26
C ALA A 297 -0.60 -14.83 -13.28
N THR A 298 -1.46 -14.69 -12.28
CA THR A 298 -2.79 -15.30 -12.20
C THR A 298 -3.83 -14.30 -12.69
N MET A 299 -4.76 -14.73 -13.53
CA MET A 299 -5.86 -13.85 -13.93
C MET A 299 -6.86 -13.80 -12.77
N ARG A 300 -6.77 -12.77 -11.92
CA ARG A 300 -7.79 -12.49 -10.90
C ARG A 300 -9.04 -11.82 -11.48
N LEU A 301 -8.88 -11.05 -12.56
CA LEU A 301 -9.97 -10.35 -13.24
C LEU A 301 -10.19 -10.91 -14.65
N PRO A 302 -11.45 -10.90 -15.16
CA PRO A 302 -11.72 -11.22 -16.56
C PRO A 302 -11.04 -10.20 -17.47
N GLY A 303 -10.19 -10.67 -18.39
CA GLY A 303 -9.49 -9.80 -19.32
C GLY A 303 -8.44 -10.54 -20.15
N PRO A 304 -7.86 -9.87 -21.15
CA PRO A 304 -6.70 -10.42 -21.86
C PRO A 304 -5.54 -10.55 -20.87
N ARG A 305 -4.83 -11.69 -20.90
CA ARG A 305 -3.58 -11.82 -20.16
C ARG A 305 -2.63 -10.69 -20.54
N ARG A 306 -2.14 -9.96 -19.54
CA ARG A 306 -1.10 -8.95 -19.72
C ARG A 306 0.22 -9.47 -19.16
N SER A 307 1.31 -8.95 -19.71
CA SER A 307 2.65 -9.23 -19.20
C SER A 307 2.80 -8.63 -17.81
N GLN A 308 3.35 -9.43 -16.89
CA GLN A 308 3.70 -8.96 -15.56
C GLN A 308 4.75 -7.86 -15.69
N SER A 309 4.66 -6.84 -14.83
CA SER A 309 5.49 -5.66 -14.97
C SER A 309 5.94 -5.07 -13.64
N ALA A 310 7.02 -4.30 -13.76
CA ALA A 310 7.56 -3.41 -12.74
C ALA A 310 7.89 -2.07 -13.42
N GLY A 311 8.47 -1.13 -12.68
CA GLY A 311 9.03 0.07 -13.29
C GLY A 311 10.24 0.62 -12.58
N LEU A 312 10.99 1.45 -13.30
CA LEU A 312 12.12 2.20 -12.78
C LEU A 312 11.86 3.69 -12.88
N LEU A 313 12.00 4.38 -11.76
CA LEU A 313 12.08 5.83 -11.69
C LEU A 313 13.55 6.23 -11.48
N THR A 314 14.18 6.77 -12.51
CA THR A 314 15.54 7.35 -12.39
C THR A 314 15.43 8.85 -12.20
N VAL A 315 16.11 9.38 -11.19
CA VAL A 315 16.14 10.80 -10.82
C VAL A 315 17.56 11.32 -10.91
N ASN A 316 17.74 12.49 -11.53
CA ASN A 316 19.01 13.19 -11.58
C ASN A 316 18.76 14.70 -11.36
N GLY A 317 19.04 15.17 -10.14
CA GLY A 317 18.67 16.51 -9.72
C GLY A 317 17.15 16.69 -9.71
N SER A 318 16.64 17.67 -10.46
CA SER A 318 15.20 17.90 -10.61
C SER A 318 14.56 17.08 -11.73
N ALA A 319 15.36 16.46 -12.62
CA ALA A 319 14.86 15.70 -13.75
C ALA A 319 14.58 14.24 -13.35
N TRP A 320 13.56 13.66 -13.96
CA TRP A 320 13.20 12.26 -13.73
C TRP A 320 12.82 11.55 -15.04
N ARG A 321 13.01 10.23 -15.06
CA ARG A 321 12.62 9.34 -16.14
C ARG A 321 11.96 8.09 -15.57
N TRP A 322 10.83 7.72 -16.14
CA TRP A 322 10.12 6.48 -15.89
C TRP A 322 10.33 5.51 -17.04
N ARG A 323 10.60 4.24 -16.71
CA ARG A 323 10.68 3.13 -17.66
C ARG A 323 9.90 1.93 -17.12
N PRO A 324 8.83 1.47 -17.80
CA PRO A 324 8.22 0.20 -17.46
C PRO A 324 9.16 -0.95 -17.82
N ILE A 325 9.07 -2.03 -17.04
CA ILE A 325 9.78 -3.29 -17.26
C ILE A 325 8.71 -4.36 -17.45
N ALA A 326 8.74 -5.08 -18.57
CA ALA A 326 7.92 -6.26 -18.76
C ALA A 326 8.72 -7.52 -18.41
N ASP A 327 8.04 -8.53 -17.88
CA ASP A 327 8.61 -9.84 -17.60
C ASP A 327 9.02 -10.58 -18.89
N GLY A 328 8.30 -10.36 -20.00
CA GLY A 328 8.42 -11.11 -21.27
C GLY A 328 9.45 -10.63 -22.30
N ASP A 329 10.29 -9.65 -21.98
CA ASP A 329 11.43 -9.24 -22.82
C ASP A 329 12.68 -10.09 -22.56
#